data_AF-H5SDM2-F1
#
_entry.id   AF-H5SDM2-F1
#
_cell.length_a   1.000
_cell.length_b   1.000
_cell.length_c   1.000
_cell.angle_alpha   90.00
_cell.angle_beta   90.00
_cell.angle_gamma   90.00
#
_symmetry.space_group_name_H-M   'P 1'
#
loop_
_entity.id
_entity.type
_entity.pdbx_description
1 polymer ?
#
loop_
_entity_poly.entity_id
_entity_poly.type
_entity_poly.pdbx_seq_one_letter_code
_entity_poly.pdbx_strand_id
1 'polypeptide(L)'
;METDVKQIVLSNSLFGPREVQALASAMAEDPSQYRALRDAVAELELREETPASNVRLGCCLYLLGRFESAISVLKRGDSGALAHFYLGKCYLATQRYDEAMESFRAARIAGYNPDDCALGEVEALRGKGDLKGAMEILDRLSGSAGESAEYYYQRGATLAALGAPAEEVAALYEKAIQIDPNHVGALFGLAWENDRHGNDDVALELYQRCVSRFPPHLGALINLGILYEDMEQYEKAVRCYQRVLEAFPGHERARLFLKDAQAAGQIVLEEDTTRRRDRLAQILATPVTDFELSVRSRNCLQKMGIMTLGDLCRCTEQDLLASKNFGETSLAEIKEMLASKGLRLGQLLPERPGAPAAEGVGEEEESLPPEEQALLAKPVSELNLSVRARKCLARLGINTVGELIRYSGDELLECKNFGVTSLNEVREKLRALGLKLRGD
;
A
#
# COMPACT_ATOMS: atom_id res chain seq x y z
N MET A 1 -22.33 -21.23 -16.68
CA MET A 1 -21.67 -21.67 -17.92
C MET A 1 -20.34 -20.95 -17.90
N GLU A 2 -19.24 -21.67 -17.76
CA GLU A 2 -17.92 -21.06 -17.55
C GLU A 2 -17.52 -20.29 -18.82
N THR A 3 -17.27 -18.99 -18.71
CA THR A 3 -16.92 -18.14 -19.84
C THR A 3 -15.49 -18.46 -20.27
N ASP A 4 -15.31 -19.08 -21.44
CA ASP A 4 -13.98 -19.35 -21.99
C ASP A 4 -13.37 -18.06 -22.58
N VAL A 5 -12.58 -17.37 -21.76
CA VAL A 5 -11.88 -16.14 -22.12
C VAL A 5 -10.97 -16.33 -23.34
N LYS A 6 -10.25 -17.45 -23.43
CA LYS A 6 -9.36 -17.70 -24.56
C LYS A 6 -10.14 -17.86 -25.84
N GLN A 7 -11.25 -18.58 -25.80
CA GLN A 7 -12.11 -18.75 -26.97
C GLN A 7 -12.68 -17.41 -27.46
N ILE A 8 -13.16 -16.54 -26.56
CA ILE A 8 -13.68 -15.23 -26.96
C ILE A 8 -12.59 -14.36 -27.62
N VAL A 9 -11.37 -14.39 -27.11
CA VAL A 9 -10.25 -13.56 -27.60
C VAL A 9 -9.66 -14.10 -28.91
N LEU A 10 -9.52 -15.42 -29.03
CA LEU A 10 -8.75 -16.05 -30.11
C LEU A 10 -9.62 -16.62 -31.24
N SER A 11 -10.93 -16.70 -31.08
CA SER A 11 -11.82 -17.19 -32.14
C SER A 11 -12.02 -16.16 -33.25
N ASN A 12 -12.52 -16.61 -34.41
CA ASN A 12 -12.93 -15.74 -35.50
C ASN A 12 -14.43 -15.40 -35.45
N SER A 13 -15.08 -15.54 -34.28
CA SER A 13 -16.50 -15.22 -34.12
C SER A 13 -16.75 -13.71 -34.13
N LEU A 14 -18.03 -13.35 -34.22
CA LEU A 14 -18.48 -11.99 -33.97
C LEU A 14 -17.95 -11.51 -32.60
N PHE A 15 -17.48 -10.27 -32.57
CA PHE A 15 -16.97 -9.64 -31.35
C PHE A 15 -17.61 -8.26 -31.21
N GLY A 16 -18.44 -8.10 -30.19
CA GLY A 16 -19.26 -6.93 -29.93
C GLY A 16 -19.27 -6.53 -28.45
N PRO A 17 -20.17 -5.62 -28.06
CA PRO A 17 -20.28 -5.16 -26.67
C PRO A 17 -20.55 -6.31 -25.68
N ARG A 18 -21.29 -7.34 -26.10
CA ARG A 18 -21.61 -8.50 -25.27
C ARG A 18 -20.38 -9.31 -24.92
N GLU A 19 -19.50 -9.55 -25.88
CA GLU A 19 -18.25 -10.28 -25.66
C GLU A 19 -17.31 -9.50 -24.74
N VAL A 20 -17.22 -8.17 -24.91
CA VAL A 20 -16.41 -7.34 -24.00
C VAL A 20 -16.98 -7.37 -22.57
N GLN A 21 -18.30 -7.30 -22.41
CA GLN A 21 -18.95 -7.42 -21.09
C GLN A 21 -18.77 -8.81 -20.48
N ALA A 22 -18.84 -9.87 -21.29
CA ALA A 22 -18.60 -11.24 -20.82
C ALA A 22 -17.17 -11.43 -20.31
N LEU A 23 -16.18 -10.87 -21.02
CA LEU A 23 -14.77 -10.87 -20.58
C LEU A 23 -14.60 -10.10 -19.25
N ALA A 24 -15.19 -8.90 -19.15
CA ALA A 24 -15.13 -8.10 -17.92
C ALA A 24 -15.76 -8.83 -16.74
N SER A 25 -16.91 -9.49 -16.96
CA SER A 25 -17.63 -10.26 -15.93
C SER A 25 -16.84 -11.49 -15.50
N ALA A 26 -16.28 -12.24 -16.45
CA ALA A 26 -15.47 -13.42 -16.17
C ALA A 26 -14.25 -13.09 -15.28
N MET A 27 -13.56 -11.98 -15.55
CA MET A 27 -12.45 -11.53 -14.70
C MET A 27 -12.89 -11.05 -13.31
N ALA A 28 -14.09 -10.46 -13.21
CA ALA A 28 -14.62 -10.01 -11.94
C ALA A 28 -15.09 -11.18 -11.05
N GLU A 29 -15.57 -12.27 -11.65
CA GLU A 29 -16.00 -13.48 -10.96
C GLU A 29 -14.80 -14.38 -10.56
N ASP A 30 -13.82 -14.52 -11.46
CA ASP A 30 -12.62 -15.31 -11.23
C ASP A 30 -11.36 -14.51 -11.61
N PRO A 31 -10.59 -14.03 -10.61
CA PRO A 31 -9.34 -13.31 -10.85
C PRO A 31 -8.30 -14.09 -11.67
N SER A 32 -8.38 -15.42 -11.75
CA SER A 32 -7.49 -16.23 -12.58
C SER A 32 -7.68 -15.94 -14.08
N GLN A 33 -8.89 -15.53 -14.48
CA GLN A 33 -9.25 -15.18 -15.85
C GLN A 33 -8.53 -13.92 -16.34
N TYR A 34 -8.08 -13.04 -15.43
CA TYR A 34 -7.24 -11.90 -15.81
C TYR A 34 -5.92 -12.36 -16.44
N ARG A 35 -5.30 -13.41 -15.88
CA ARG A 35 -4.10 -14.03 -16.44
C ARG A 35 -4.41 -14.69 -17.78
N ALA A 36 -5.53 -15.39 -17.88
CA ALA A 36 -5.97 -16.01 -19.12
C ALA A 36 -6.19 -14.98 -20.24
N LEU A 37 -6.82 -13.83 -19.95
CA LEU A 37 -7.00 -12.74 -20.89
C LEU A 37 -5.65 -12.17 -21.33
N ARG A 38 -4.75 -11.90 -20.39
CA ARG A 38 -3.41 -11.38 -20.68
C ARG A 38 -2.61 -12.31 -21.60
N ASP A 39 -2.65 -13.61 -21.33
CA ASP A 39 -1.93 -14.60 -22.13
C ASP A 39 -2.58 -14.75 -23.52
N ALA A 40 -3.92 -14.69 -23.62
CA ALA A 40 -4.64 -14.70 -24.90
C ALA A 40 -4.38 -13.43 -25.72
N VAL A 41 -4.28 -12.27 -25.08
CA VAL A 41 -3.89 -11.01 -25.74
C VAL A 41 -2.49 -11.11 -26.32
N ALA A 42 -1.53 -11.65 -25.55
CA ALA A 42 -0.16 -11.85 -26.04
C ALA A 42 -0.11 -12.80 -27.24
N GLU A 43 -0.96 -13.83 -27.28
CA GLU A 43 -1.07 -14.70 -28.46
C GLU A 43 -1.72 -13.97 -29.65
N LEU A 44 -2.77 -13.17 -29.40
CA LEU A 44 -3.46 -12.41 -30.45
C LEU A 44 -2.55 -11.35 -31.09
N GLU A 45 -1.65 -10.73 -30.31
CA GLU A 45 -0.62 -9.79 -30.80
C GLU A 45 0.36 -10.43 -31.80
N LEU A 46 0.53 -11.76 -31.78
CA LEU A 46 1.42 -12.49 -32.70
C LEU A 46 0.72 -12.95 -33.98
N ARG A 47 -0.61 -12.84 -34.07
CA ARG A 47 -1.38 -13.26 -35.24
C ARG A 47 -1.40 -12.17 -36.31
N GLU A 48 -1.82 -12.55 -37.52
CA GLU A 48 -1.98 -11.61 -38.62
C GLU A 48 -3.00 -10.50 -38.28
N GLU A 49 -2.58 -9.25 -38.49
CA GLU A 49 -3.43 -8.09 -38.22
C GLU A 49 -4.51 -7.96 -39.30
N THR A 50 -5.77 -8.00 -38.86
CA THR A 50 -6.94 -7.67 -39.68
C THR A 50 -7.72 -6.57 -38.97
N PRO A 51 -8.52 -5.77 -39.69
CA PRO A 51 -9.32 -4.72 -39.05
C PRO A 51 -10.18 -5.26 -37.88
N ALA A 52 -10.80 -6.42 -38.04
CA ALA A 52 -11.61 -7.06 -37.00
C ALA A 52 -10.77 -7.60 -35.82
N SER A 53 -9.62 -8.22 -36.09
CA SER A 53 -8.73 -8.68 -35.01
C SER A 53 -8.12 -7.53 -34.23
N ASN A 54 -7.85 -6.39 -34.88
CA ASN A 54 -7.40 -5.15 -34.23
C ASN A 54 -8.48 -4.58 -33.30
N VAL A 55 -9.75 -4.53 -33.71
CA VAL A 55 -10.83 -4.08 -32.81
C VAL A 55 -10.94 -4.96 -31.57
N ARG A 56 -10.88 -6.28 -31.76
CA ARG A 56 -10.89 -7.24 -30.66
C ARG A 56 -9.71 -7.04 -29.72
N LEU A 57 -8.49 -7.00 -30.27
CA LEU A 57 -7.26 -6.79 -29.51
C LEU A 57 -7.32 -5.47 -28.73
N GLY A 58 -7.76 -4.39 -29.38
CA GLY A 58 -7.92 -3.08 -28.76
C GLY A 58 -8.90 -3.07 -27.58
N CYS A 59 -10.05 -3.75 -27.70
CA CYS A 59 -10.99 -3.88 -26.58
C CYS A 59 -10.42 -4.71 -25.43
N CYS A 60 -9.65 -5.77 -25.73
CA CYS A 60 -9.00 -6.58 -24.70
C CYS A 60 -7.89 -5.79 -23.99
N LEU A 61 -7.11 -5.00 -24.72
CA LEU A 61 -6.11 -4.09 -24.16
C LEU A 61 -6.77 -3.01 -23.27
N TYR A 62 -7.94 -2.49 -23.66
CA TYR A 62 -8.73 -1.61 -22.82
C TYR A 62 -9.13 -2.28 -21.49
N LEU A 63 -9.63 -3.52 -21.53
CA LEU A 63 -9.98 -4.27 -20.32
C LEU A 63 -8.78 -4.53 -19.40
N LEU A 64 -7.58 -4.70 -19.97
CA LEU A 64 -6.32 -4.83 -19.22
C LEU A 64 -5.77 -3.48 -18.71
N GLY A 65 -6.44 -2.36 -18.98
CA GLY A 65 -6.00 -1.02 -18.59
C GLY A 65 -4.86 -0.45 -19.45
N ARG A 66 -4.48 -1.10 -20.55
CA ARG A 66 -3.39 -0.68 -21.45
C ARG A 66 -3.90 0.31 -22.51
N PHE A 67 -4.35 1.48 -22.06
CA PHE A 67 -5.12 2.40 -22.89
C PHE A 67 -4.36 2.97 -24.09
N GLU A 68 -3.06 3.31 -23.95
CA GLU A 68 -2.27 3.81 -25.09
C GLU A 68 -2.06 2.75 -26.17
N SER A 69 -1.77 1.51 -25.77
CA SER A 69 -1.70 0.37 -26.70
C SER A 69 -3.06 0.14 -27.37
N ALA A 70 -4.15 0.16 -26.60
CA ALA A 70 -5.51 0.05 -27.14
C ALA A 70 -5.80 1.14 -28.18
N ILE A 71 -5.46 2.41 -27.93
CA ILE A 71 -5.65 3.51 -28.89
C ILE A 71 -4.90 3.23 -30.19
N SER A 72 -3.63 2.83 -30.12
CA SER A 72 -2.81 2.55 -31.30
C SER A 72 -3.35 1.41 -32.17
N VAL A 73 -3.93 0.38 -31.55
CA VAL A 73 -4.49 -0.78 -32.25
C VAL A 73 -5.87 -0.44 -32.80
N LEU A 74 -6.75 0.18 -32.02
CA LEU A 74 -8.11 0.52 -32.44
C LEU A 74 -8.13 1.50 -33.62
N LYS A 75 -7.16 2.41 -33.72
CA LYS A 75 -7.00 3.28 -34.91
C LYS A 75 -6.70 2.54 -36.20
N ARG A 76 -6.14 1.32 -36.11
CA ARG A 76 -5.85 0.42 -37.22
C ARG A 76 -6.96 -0.62 -37.43
N GLY A 77 -8.03 -0.56 -36.64
CA GLY A 77 -9.19 -1.44 -36.74
C GLY A 77 -10.11 -1.08 -37.90
N ASP A 78 -11.24 -1.79 -37.98
CA ASP A 78 -12.35 -1.29 -38.77
C ASP A 78 -12.90 -0.03 -38.08
N SER A 79 -13.25 1.01 -38.85
CA SER A 79 -13.86 2.24 -38.33
C SER A 79 -15.32 1.99 -37.91
N GLY A 80 -15.58 0.86 -37.25
CA GLY A 80 -16.89 0.43 -36.79
C GLY A 80 -17.31 1.08 -35.48
N ALA A 81 -18.59 0.95 -35.17
CA ALA A 81 -19.22 1.48 -33.96
C ALA A 81 -18.46 1.12 -32.67
N LEU A 82 -18.09 -0.15 -32.53
CA LEU A 82 -17.37 -0.65 -31.35
C LEU A 82 -15.99 -0.02 -31.22
N ALA A 83 -15.23 0.05 -32.32
CA ALA A 83 -13.88 0.60 -32.33
C ALA A 83 -13.87 2.06 -31.88
N HIS A 84 -14.77 2.87 -32.44
CA HIS A 84 -14.92 4.27 -32.06
C HIS A 84 -15.38 4.43 -30.61
N PHE A 85 -16.29 3.59 -30.12
CA PHE A 85 -16.75 3.68 -28.74
C PHE A 85 -15.62 3.40 -27.74
N TYR A 86 -14.85 2.34 -27.97
CA TYR A 86 -13.72 2.00 -27.09
C TYR A 86 -12.52 2.94 -27.27
N LEU A 87 -12.33 3.56 -28.45
CA LEU A 87 -11.41 4.69 -28.61
C LEU A 87 -11.81 5.85 -27.69
N GLY A 88 -13.10 6.21 -27.67
CA GLY A 88 -13.63 7.23 -26.78
C GLY A 88 -13.36 6.93 -25.31
N LYS A 89 -13.62 5.69 -24.86
CA LYS A 89 -13.32 5.24 -23.49
C LYS A 89 -11.82 5.27 -23.17
N CYS A 90 -10.94 4.90 -24.10
CA CYS A 90 -9.49 5.01 -23.90
C CYS A 90 -9.01 6.47 -23.82
N TYR A 91 -9.60 7.35 -24.63
CA TYR A 91 -9.30 8.78 -24.60
C TYR A 91 -9.74 9.44 -23.30
N LEU A 92 -10.91 9.07 -22.76
CA LEU A 92 -11.32 9.49 -21.41
C LEU A 92 -10.29 9.09 -20.36
N ALA A 93 -9.85 7.83 -20.38
CA ALA A 93 -8.89 7.32 -19.41
C ALA A 93 -7.49 7.96 -19.52
N THR A 94 -7.13 8.47 -20.70
CA THR A 94 -5.89 9.23 -20.94
C THR A 94 -6.09 10.76 -20.90
N GLN A 95 -7.28 11.22 -20.46
CA GLN A 95 -7.64 12.63 -20.30
C GLN A 95 -7.63 13.46 -21.60
N ARG A 96 -7.82 12.80 -22.74
CA ARG A 96 -7.90 13.39 -24.08
C ARG A 96 -9.35 13.65 -24.46
N TYR A 97 -9.95 14.64 -23.80
CA TYR A 97 -11.41 14.83 -23.81
C TYR A 97 -11.98 15.21 -25.18
N ASP A 98 -11.26 16.01 -25.97
CA ASP A 98 -11.72 16.41 -27.30
C ASP A 98 -11.76 15.22 -28.27
N GLU A 99 -10.70 14.40 -28.29
CA GLU A 99 -10.68 13.17 -29.10
C GLU A 99 -11.71 12.13 -28.61
N ALA A 100 -11.99 12.09 -27.30
CA ALA A 100 -13.03 11.24 -26.74
C ALA A 100 -14.41 11.62 -27.31
N MET A 101 -14.74 12.92 -27.32
CA MET A 101 -16.01 13.41 -27.88
C MET A 101 -16.14 13.10 -29.37
N GLU A 102 -15.08 13.33 -30.16
CA GLU A 102 -15.08 12.98 -31.59
C GLU A 102 -15.33 11.49 -31.80
N SER A 103 -14.69 10.64 -30.98
CA SER A 103 -14.84 9.19 -31.05
C SER A 103 -16.25 8.72 -30.69
N PHE A 104 -16.89 9.29 -29.66
CA PHE A 104 -18.29 8.96 -29.33
C PHE A 104 -19.27 9.41 -30.41
N ARG A 105 -19.04 10.56 -31.04
CA ARG A 105 -19.85 11.01 -32.19
C ARG A 105 -19.70 10.07 -33.38
N ALA A 106 -18.47 9.65 -33.69
CA ALA A 106 -18.20 8.68 -34.75
C ALA A 106 -18.85 7.31 -34.46
N ALA A 107 -18.79 6.85 -33.21
CA ALA A 107 -19.44 5.61 -32.77
C ALA A 107 -20.95 5.67 -32.98
N ARG A 108 -21.59 6.78 -32.59
CA ARG A 108 -23.03 6.99 -32.81
C ARG A 108 -23.40 6.98 -34.30
N ILE A 109 -22.62 7.65 -35.16
CA ILE A 109 -22.84 7.65 -36.62
C ILE A 109 -22.68 6.24 -37.20
N ALA A 110 -21.73 5.46 -36.69
CA ALA A 110 -21.49 4.08 -37.09
C ALA A 110 -22.52 3.08 -36.53
N GLY A 111 -23.49 3.54 -35.73
CA GLY A 111 -24.60 2.71 -35.22
C GLY A 111 -24.42 2.16 -33.81
N TYR A 112 -23.49 2.68 -33.00
CA TYR A 112 -23.46 2.39 -31.56
C TYR A 112 -24.69 3.00 -30.87
N ASN A 113 -25.03 2.49 -29.69
CA ASN A 113 -26.15 3.02 -28.91
C ASN A 113 -25.96 4.55 -28.67
N PRO A 114 -26.91 5.39 -29.13
CA PRO A 114 -26.76 6.84 -29.06
C PRO A 114 -26.73 7.37 -27.61
N ASP A 115 -27.41 6.69 -26.68
CA ASP A 115 -27.48 7.08 -25.28
C ASP A 115 -26.17 6.78 -24.56
N ASP A 116 -25.57 5.61 -24.82
CA ASP A 116 -24.24 5.26 -24.29
C ASP A 116 -23.16 6.23 -24.81
N CYS A 117 -23.24 6.61 -26.10
CA CYS A 117 -22.37 7.63 -26.66
C CYS A 117 -22.58 9.00 -25.99
N ALA A 118 -23.85 9.40 -25.76
CA ALA A 118 -24.17 10.67 -25.10
C ALA A 118 -23.63 10.71 -23.67
N LEU A 119 -23.74 9.62 -22.92
CA LEU A 119 -23.18 9.51 -21.56
C LEU A 119 -21.64 9.54 -21.56
N GLY A 120 -21.00 8.96 -22.58
CA GLY A 120 -19.56 9.13 -22.81
C GLY A 120 -19.16 10.58 -23.12
N GLU A 121 -19.97 11.30 -23.92
CA GLU A 121 -19.76 12.74 -24.19
C GLU A 121 -19.93 13.58 -22.90
N VAL A 122 -20.87 13.24 -22.01
CA VAL A 122 -21.05 13.89 -20.70
C VAL A 122 -19.79 13.76 -19.84
N GLU A 123 -19.21 12.57 -19.77
CA GLU A 123 -17.97 12.33 -19.02
C GLU A 123 -16.81 13.17 -19.56
N ALA A 124 -16.68 13.27 -20.89
CA ALA A 124 -15.65 14.08 -21.54
C ALA A 124 -15.83 15.57 -21.24
N LEU A 125 -17.06 16.08 -21.33
CA LEU A 125 -17.38 17.48 -21.02
C LEU A 125 -17.10 17.80 -19.55
N ARG A 126 -17.48 16.91 -18.62
CA ARG A 126 -17.15 17.06 -17.20
C ARG A 126 -15.64 17.10 -16.99
N GLY A 127 -14.88 16.19 -17.60
CA GLY A 127 -13.41 16.17 -17.52
C GLY A 127 -12.75 17.44 -18.06
N LYS A 128 -13.34 18.05 -19.09
CA LYS A 128 -12.92 19.34 -19.65
C LYS A 128 -13.31 20.55 -18.78
N GLY A 129 -14.21 20.35 -17.80
CA GLY A 129 -14.78 21.41 -16.97
C GLY A 129 -16.01 22.10 -17.57
N ASP A 130 -16.53 21.63 -18.70
CA ASP A 130 -17.80 22.12 -19.26
C ASP A 130 -18.99 21.42 -18.59
N LEU A 131 -19.20 21.77 -17.32
CA LEU A 131 -20.27 21.20 -16.49
C LEU A 131 -21.66 21.57 -17.01
N LYS A 132 -21.79 22.72 -17.68
CA LYS A 132 -23.06 23.17 -18.25
C LYS A 132 -23.44 22.31 -19.46
N GLY A 133 -22.51 22.10 -20.39
CA GLY A 133 -22.75 21.23 -21.54
C GLY A 133 -23.06 19.78 -21.12
N ALA A 134 -22.36 19.28 -20.09
CA ALA A 134 -22.65 17.98 -19.49
C ALA A 134 -24.10 17.88 -18.98
N MET A 135 -24.57 18.86 -18.22
CA MET A 135 -25.96 18.90 -17.74
C MET A 135 -26.99 19.04 -18.87
N GLU A 136 -26.72 19.83 -19.91
CA GLU A 136 -27.61 19.97 -21.06
C GLU A 136 -27.79 18.66 -21.85
N ILE A 137 -26.79 17.78 -21.89
CA ILE A 137 -26.94 16.43 -22.45
C ILE A 137 -27.79 15.57 -21.50
N LEU A 138 -27.47 15.56 -20.21
CA LEU A 138 -28.20 14.76 -19.21
C LEU A 138 -29.69 15.12 -19.15
N ASP A 139 -30.04 16.40 -19.21
CA ASP A 139 -31.45 16.84 -19.14
C ASP A 139 -32.25 16.49 -20.42
N ARG A 140 -31.57 16.16 -21.52
CA ARG A 140 -32.22 15.68 -22.76
C ARG A 140 -32.40 14.17 -22.79
N LEU A 141 -31.67 13.41 -21.97
CA LEU A 141 -31.84 11.97 -21.86
C LEU A 141 -33.17 11.69 -21.14
N SER A 142 -33.99 10.81 -21.72
CA SER A 142 -35.32 10.49 -21.21
C SER A 142 -35.64 9.00 -21.41
N GLY A 143 -36.73 8.53 -20.80
CA GLY A 143 -37.10 7.11 -20.83
C GLY A 143 -36.02 6.24 -20.17
N SER A 144 -35.80 5.04 -20.70
CA SER A 144 -34.86 4.07 -20.14
C SER A 144 -33.42 4.59 -20.06
N ALA A 145 -33.02 5.48 -20.97
CA ALA A 145 -31.70 6.10 -20.95
C ALA A 145 -31.51 7.06 -19.77
N GLY A 146 -32.52 7.88 -19.49
CA GLY A 146 -32.57 8.82 -18.35
C GLY A 146 -32.80 8.16 -16.98
N GLU A 147 -32.86 6.83 -16.95
CA GLU A 147 -33.01 6.03 -15.73
C GLU A 147 -31.98 4.88 -15.68
N SER A 148 -30.91 4.95 -16.48
CA SER A 148 -29.83 3.95 -16.44
C SER A 148 -28.88 4.20 -15.26
N ALA A 149 -28.15 3.16 -14.84
CA ALA A 149 -27.14 3.30 -13.80
C ALA A 149 -26.05 4.32 -14.19
N GLU A 150 -25.58 4.26 -15.44
CA GLU A 150 -24.61 5.20 -15.99
C GLU A 150 -25.16 6.64 -16.01
N TYR A 151 -26.44 6.84 -16.33
CA TYR A 151 -27.06 8.16 -16.21
C TYR A 151 -27.01 8.74 -14.80
N TYR A 152 -27.43 7.97 -13.79
CA TYR A 152 -27.43 8.44 -12.41
C TYR A 152 -26.00 8.72 -11.91
N TYR A 153 -25.03 7.88 -12.29
CA TYR A 153 -23.61 8.14 -12.03
C TYR A 153 -23.14 9.45 -12.68
N GLN A 154 -23.37 9.63 -13.99
CA GLN A 154 -22.91 10.82 -14.71
C GLN A 154 -23.58 12.09 -14.18
N ARG A 155 -24.85 12.03 -13.77
CA ARG A 155 -25.55 13.13 -13.11
C ARG A 155 -24.96 13.43 -11.73
N GLY A 156 -24.75 12.41 -10.91
CA GLY A 156 -24.13 12.54 -9.59
C GLY A 156 -22.72 13.14 -9.65
N ALA A 157 -21.87 12.63 -10.54
CA ALA A 157 -20.51 13.11 -10.73
C ALA A 157 -20.46 14.55 -11.27
N THR A 158 -21.42 14.94 -12.11
CA THR A 158 -21.51 16.32 -12.62
C THR A 158 -22.00 17.28 -11.53
N LEU A 159 -22.97 16.87 -10.71
CA LEU A 159 -23.42 17.66 -9.55
C LEU A 159 -22.33 17.79 -8.48
N ALA A 160 -21.56 16.74 -8.22
CA ALA A 160 -20.40 16.80 -7.32
C ALA A 160 -19.37 17.83 -7.82
N ALA A 161 -19.08 17.84 -9.12
CA ALA A 161 -18.19 18.84 -9.73
C ALA A 161 -18.76 20.27 -9.68
N LEU A 162 -20.08 20.42 -9.64
CA LEU A 162 -20.77 21.70 -9.43
C LEU A 162 -20.81 22.14 -7.95
N GLY A 163 -20.35 21.31 -7.02
CA GLY A 163 -20.38 21.60 -5.59
C GLY A 163 -21.77 21.43 -4.96
N ALA A 164 -22.61 20.56 -5.52
CA ALA A 164 -23.89 20.20 -4.91
C ALA A 164 -23.71 19.53 -3.53
N PRO A 165 -24.74 19.54 -2.67
CA PRO A 165 -24.68 18.89 -1.36
C PRO A 165 -24.32 17.40 -1.45
N ALA A 166 -23.49 16.91 -0.53
CA ALA A 166 -22.99 15.54 -0.54
C ALA A 166 -24.12 14.51 -0.45
N GLU A 167 -25.20 14.80 0.28
CA GLU A 167 -26.36 13.91 0.41
C GLU A 167 -27.09 13.73 -0.93
N GLU A 168 -27.19 14.78 -1.74
CA GLU A 168 -27.83 14.71 -3.06
C GLU A 168 -26.98 13.90 -4.04
N VAL A 169 -25.66 14.12 -4.01
CA VAL A 169 -24.68 13.36 -4.81
C VAL A 169 -24.69 11.89 -4.44
N ALA A 170 -24.64 11.58 -3.14
CA ALA A 170 -24.66 10.20 -2.64
C ALA A 170 -25.95 9.47 -3.06
N ALA A 171 -27.11 10.12 -2.97
CA ALA A 171 -28.38 9.54 -3.39
C ALA A 171 -28.41 9.15 -4.88
N LEU A 172 -27.71 9.90 -5.74
CA LEU A 172 -27.57 9.56 -7.16
C LEU A 172 -26.65 8.35 -7.38
N TYR A 173 -25.53 8.27 -6.66
CA TYR A 173 -24.67 7.09 -6.72
C TYR A 173 -25.36 5.84 -6.15
N GLU A 174 -26.12 5.97 -5.08
CA GLU A 174 -26.92 4.88 -4.52
C GLU A 174 -27.96 4.39 -5.52
N LYS A 175 -28.66 5.29 -6.23
CA LYS A 175 -29.58 4.91 -7.32
C LYS A 175 -28.86 4.16 -8.43
N ALA A 176 -27.68 4.62 -8.84
CA ALA A 176 -26.89 3.91 -9.85
C ALA A 176 -26.54 2.49 -9.39
N ILE A 177 -26.12 2.33 -8.12
CA ILE A 177 -25.78 1.03 -7.52
C ILE A 177 -27.01 0.13 -7.34
N GLN A 178 -28.19 0.68 -7.08
CA GLN A 178 -29.43 -0.09 -7.02
C GLN A 178 -29.79 -0.74 -8.36
N ILE A 179 -29.48 -0.06 -9.47
CA ILE A 179 -29.76 -0.51 -10.83
C ILE A 179 -28.67 -1.45 -11.33
N ASP A 180 -27.41 -1.08 -11.14
CA ASP A 180 -26.24 -1.92 -11.38
C ASP A 180 -25.36 -1.96 -10.13
N PRO A 181 -25.46 -3.03 -9.32
CA PRO A 181 -24.66 -3.20 -8.10
C PRO A 181 -23.14 -3.21 -8.32
N ASN A 182 -22.69 -3.34 -9.58
CA ASN A 182 -21.30 -3.41 -9.98
C ASN A 182 -20.82 -2.17 -10.72
N HIS A 183 -21.63 -1.10 -10.76
CA HIS A 183 -21.28 0.12 -11.48
C HIS A 183 -20.04 0.81 -10.90
N VAL A 184 -18.91 0.69 -11.60
CA VAL A 184 -17.58 1.10 -11.11
C VAL A 184 -17.52 2.58 -10.71
N GLY A 185 -18.04 3.48 -11.55
CA GLY A 185 -18.04 4.92 -11.30
C GLY A 185 -18.82 5.30 -10.04
N ALA A 186 -20.06 4.82 -9.90
CA ALA A 186 -20.90 5.05 -8.72
C ALA A 186 -20.31 4.44 -7.44
N LEU A 187 -19.76 3.23 -7.50
CA LEU A 187 -19.06 2.62 -6.37
C LEU A 187 -17.89 3.50 -5.90
N PHE A 188 -17.07 3.97 -6.83
CA PHE A 188 -15.96 4.89 -6.52
C PHE A 188 -16.45 6.23 -5.96
N GLY A 189 -17.45 6.84 -6.61
CA GLY A 189 -18.01 8.12 -6.18
C GLY A 189 -18.58 8.05 -4.76
N LEU A 190 -19.37 7.03 -4.46
CA LEU A 190 -19.94 6.83 -3.12
C LEU A 190 -18.85 6.48 -2.09
N ALA A 191 -17.84 5.70 -2.46
CA ALA A 191 -16.69 5.43 -1.59
C ALA A 191 -15.96 6.73 -1.23
N TRP A 192 -15.70 7.57 -2.22
CA TRP A 192 -15.02 8.85 -2.03
C TRP A 192 -15.81 9.82 -1.16
N GLU A 193 -17.14 9.89 -1.32
CA GLU A 193 -18.02 10.68 -0.44
C GLU A 193 -17.98 10.15 1.00
N ASN A 194 -18.00 8.83 1.21
CA ASN A 194 -17.92 8.28 2.57
C ASN A 194 -16.55 8.54 3.22
N ASP A 195 -15.46 8.35 2.47
CA ASP A 195 -14.08 8.56 2.88
C ASP A 195 -13.83 10.00 3.37
N ARG A 196 -14.22 11.01 2.57
CA ARG A 196 -14.09 12.43 2.97
C ARG A 196 -14.94 12.82 4.18
N HIS A 197 -15.94 12.02 4.53
CA HIS A 197 -16.82 12.21 5.68
C HIS A 197 -16.45 11.34 6.89
N GLY A 198 -15.34 10.57 6.81
CA GLY A 198 -14.82 9.74 7.90
C GLY A 198 -15.56 8.42 8.10
N ASN A 199 -16.34 7.99 7.12
CA ASN A 199 -17.04 6.69 7.13
C ASN A 199 -16.14 5.61 6.51
N ASP A 200 -14.96 5.41 7.10
CA ASP A 200 -13.86 4.63 6.50
C ASP A 200 -14.23 3.16 6.25
N ASP A 201 -15.02 2.54 7.14
CA ASP A 201 -15.49 1.15 6.99
C ASP A 201 -16.35 0.96 5.74
N VAL A 202 -17.26 1.92 5.48
CA VAL A 202 -18.14 1.90 4.31
C VAL A 202 -17.34 2.20 3.04
N ALA A 203 -16.43 3.18 3.11
CA ALA A 203 -15.53 3.50 2.00
C ALA A 203 -14.66 2.30 1.62
N LEU A 204 -14.13 1.58 2.60
CA LEU A 204 -13.32 0.38 2.40
C LEU A 204 -14.08 -0.70 1.63
N GLU A 205 -15.32 -1.02 2.03
CA GLU A 205 -16.15 -2.01 1.33
C GLU A 205 -16.42 -1.59 -0.12
N LEU A 206 -16.80 -0.32 -0.33
CA LEU A 206 -17.12 0.21 -1.65
C LEU A 206 -15.89 0.25 -2.57
N TYR A 207 -14.72 0.66 -2.07
CA TYR A 207 -13.48 0.61 -2.83
C TYR A 207 -13.09 -0.84 -3.18
N GLN A 208 -13.23 -1.78 -2.24
CA GLN A 208 -12.97 -3.20 -2.52
C GLN A 208 -13.88 -3.75 -3.64
N ARG A 209 -15.18 -3.43 -3.59
CA ARG A 209 -16.14 -3.78 -4.65
C ARG A 209 -15.82 -3.11 -5.99
N CYS A 210 -15.29 -1.88 -5.96
CA CYS A 210 -14.89 -1.14 -7.15
C CYS A 210 -13.67 -1.79 -7.83
N VAL A 211 -12.62 -2.12 -7.06
CA VAL A 211 -11.36 -2.67 -7.61
C VAL A 211 -11.47 -4.14 -8.03
N SER A 212 -12.59 -4.81 -7.77
CA SER A 212 -12.89 -6.15 -8.29
C SER A 212 -13.49 -6.12 -9.70
N ARG A 213 -13.63 -4.93 -10.31
CA ARG A 213 -14.17 -4.73 -11.65
C ARG A 213 -13.09 -4.33 -12.65
N PHE A 214 -13.38 -4.51 -13.93
CA PHE A 214 -12.44 -4.31 -15.03
C PHE A 214 -12.98 -3.33 -16.09
N PRO A 215 -12.15 -2.41 -16.62
CA PRO A 215 -10.75 -2.18 -16.23
C PRO A 215 -10.61 -1.65 -14.79
N PRO A 216 -9.46 -1.88 -14.12
CA PRO A 216 -9.27 -1.46 -12.74
C PRO A 216 -9.37 0.07 -12.60
N HIS A 217 -10.17 0.54 -11.64
CA HIS A 217 -10.31 1.97 -11.38
C HIS A 217 -9.09 2.51 -10.61
N LEU A 218 -8.28 3.35 -11.26
CA LEU A 218 -7.02 3.86 -10.71
C LEU A 218 -7.20 4.61 -9.39
N GLY A 219 -8.17 5.52 -9.34
CA GLY A 219 -8.46 6.29 -8.13
C GLY A 219 -8.88 5.40 -6.97
N ALA A 220 -9.60 4.31 -7.25
CA ALA A 220 -10.07 3.39 -6.21
C ALA A 220 -8.90 2.56 -5.66
N LEU A 221 -7.98 2.11 -6.52
CA LEU A 221 -6.77 1.41 -6.09
C LEU A 221 -5.86 2.30 -5.22
N ILE A 222 -5.70 3.57 -5.59
CA ILE A 222 -4.88 4.51 -4.80
C ILE A 222 -5.52 4.74 -3.43
N ASN A 223 -6.81 5.09 -3.39
CA ASN A 223 -7.48 5.39 -2.11
C ASN A 223 -7.59 4.15 -1.21
N LEU A 224 -7.85 2.97 -1.79
CA LEU A 224 -7.82 1.71 -1.06
C LEU A 224 -6.43 1.41 -0.49
N GLY A 225 -5.37 1.72 -1.24
CA GLY A 225 -3.99 1.60 -0.76
C GLY A 225 -3.73 2.47 0.47
N ILE A 226 -4.16 3.73 0.42
CA ILE A 226 -4.02 4.68 1.54
C ILE A 226 -4.78 4.18 2.77
N LEU A 227 -6.04 3.75 2.62
CA LEU A 227 -6.80 3.18 3.73
C LEU A 227 -6.13 1.94 4.34
N TYR A 228 -5.49 1.10 3.52
CA TYR A 228 -4.71 -0.02 4.04
C TYR A 228 -3.45 0.42 4.79
N GLU A 229 -2.78 1.50 4.40
CA GLU A 229 -1.67 2.07 5.16
C GLU A 229 -2.13 2.64 6.50
N ASP A 230 -3.27 3.34 6.53
CA ASP A 230 -3.86 3.89 7.76
C ASP A 230 -4.25 2.76 8.75
N MET A 231 -4.62 1.59 8.22
CA MET A 231 -4.88 0.38 9.01
C MET A 231 -3.61 -0.47 9.28
N GLU A 232 -2.42 0.01 8.94
CA GLU A 232 -1.13 -0.71 9.04
C GLU A 232 -1.06 -2.04 8.27
N GLN A 233 -1.93 -2.23 7.27
CA GLN A 233 -1.98 -3.40 6.38
C GLN A 233 -1.12 -3.18 5.13
N TYR A 234 0.17 -2.93 5.34
CA TYR A 234 1.11 -2.51 4.30
C TYR A 234 1.22 -3.49 3.13
N GLU A 235 1.10 -4.80 3.35
CA GLU A 235 1.14 -5.79 2.26
C GLU A 235 -0.04 -5.61 1.28
N LYS A 236 -1.22 -5.23 1.79
CA LYS A 236 -2.39 -4.98 0.94
C LYS A 236 -2.26 -3.65 0.22
N ALA A 237 -1.72 -2.62 0.87
CA ALA A 237 -1.42 -1.34 0.25
C ALA A 237 -0.44 -1.49 -0.93
N VAL A 238 0.67 -2.21 -0.71
CA VAL A 238 1.66 -2.55 -1.74
C VAL A 238 1.02 -3.20 -2.96
N ARG A 239 0.11 -4.18 -2.76
CA ARG A 239 -0.61 -4.82 -3.88
C ARG A 239 -1.47 -3.84 -4.65
N CYS A 240 -2.11 -2.89 -3.98
CA CYS A 240 -2.93 -1.87 -4.65
C CYS A 240 -2.07 -0.98 -5.56
N TYR A 241 -0.94 -0.49 -5.06
CA TYR A 241 -0.04 0.37 -5.84
C TYR A 241 0.67 -0.38 -6.98
N GLN A 242 1.02 -1.66 -6.77
CA GLN A 242 1.55 -2.51 -7.84
C GLN A 242 0.55 -2.65 -9.00
N ARG A 243 -0.73 -2.89 -8.72
CA ARG A 243 -1.77 -2.96 -9.75
C ARG A 243 -1.91 -1.67 -10.55
N VAL A 244 -1.74 -0.50 -9.91
CA VAL A 244 -1.70 0.79 -10.63
C VAL A 244 -0.50 0.85 -11.57
N LEU A 245 0.68 0.45 -11.12
CA LEU A 245 1.91 0.50 -11.91
C LEU A 245 1.96 -0.56 -13.02
N GLU A 246 1.24 -1.67 -12.89
CA GLU A 246 1.08 -2.66 -13.96
C GLU A 246 0.32 -2.09 -15.16
N ALA A 247 -0.71 -1.27 -14.91
CA ALA A 247 -1.47 -0.60 -15.96
C ALA A 247 -0.79 0.72 -16.41
N PHE A 248 -0.16 1.43 -15.48
CA PHE A 248 0.49 2.74 -15.69
C PHE A 248 1.89 2.78 -15.09
N PRO A 249 2.91 2.20 -15.77
CA PRO A 249 4.27 2.17 -15.25
C PRO A 249 4.85 3.55 -14.94
N GLY A 250 4.35 4.59 -15.64
CA GLY A 250 4.73 5.98 -15.46
C GLY A 250 4.11 6.69 -14.24
N HIS A 251 3.14 6.08 -13.54
CA HIS A 251 2.36 6.78 -12.49
C HIS A 251 3.21 7.13 -11.26
N GLU A 252 3.66 8.40 -11.18
CA GLU A 252 4.61 8.86 -10.16
C GLU A 252 4.10 8.68 -8.73
N ARG A 253 2.85 9.08 -8.46
CA ARG A 253 2.25 8.99 -7.13
C ARG A 253 2.18 7.55 -6.60
N ALA A 254 1.73 6.60 -7.42
CA ALA A 254 1.69 5.19 -7.05
C ALA A 254 3.08 4.61 -6.80
N ARG A 255 4.11 5.07 -7.53
CA ARG A 255 5.51 4.67 -7.29
C ARG A 255 6.04 5.16 -5.95
N LEU A 256 5.70 6.40 -5.59
CA LEU A 256 6.04 6.97 -4.28
C LEU A 256 5.35 6.20 -3.16
N PHE A 257 4.02 6.04 -3.24
CA PHE A 257 3.25 5.32 -2.22
C PHE A 257 3.67 3.84 -2.09
N LEU A 258 4.03 3.19 -3.19
CA LEU A 258 4.59 1.83 -3.15
C LEU A 258 5.87 1.77 -2.31
N LYS A 259 6.80 2.72 -2.52
CA LYS A 259 8.06 2.78 -1.78
C LYS A 259 7.82 3.04 -0.30
N ASP A 260 6.91 3.96 0.01
CA ASP A 260 6.56 4.33 1.38
C ASP A 260 5.92 3.16 2.12
N ALA A 261 4.93 2.49 1.51
CA ALA A 261 4.27 1.31 2.09
C ALA A 261 5.26 0.13 2.29
N GLN A 262 6.20 -0.08 1.37
CA GLN A 262 7.23 -1.12 1.53
C GLN A 262 8.18 -0.82 2.69
N ALA A 263 8.62 0.43 2.82
CA ALA A 263 9.49 0.85 3.92
C ALA A 263 8.77 0.72 5.27
N ALA A 264 7.51 1.15 5.34
CA ALA A 264 6.70 1.04 6.54
C ALA A 264 6.46 -0.42 6.95
N GLY A 265 6.14 -1.31 5.99
CA GLY A 265 6.00 -2.74 6.27
C GLY A 265 7.29 -3.40 6.78
N GLN A 266 8.46 -3.02 6.25
CA GLN A 266 9.76 -3.52 6.74
C GLN A 266 10.04 -3.09 8.18
N ILE A 267 9.78 -1.82 8.51
CA ILE A 267 9.97 -1.29 9.87
C ILE A 267 9.10 -2.06 10.88
N VAL A 268 7.85 -2.36 10.55
CA VAL A 268 6.97 -3.11 11.47
C VAL A 268 7.49 -4.53 11.72
N LEU A 269 7.99 -5.22 10.69
CA LEU A 269 8.60 -6.53 10.84
C LEU A 269 9.87 -6.48 11.72
N GLU A 270 10.71 -5.46 11.53
CA GLU A 270 11.91 -5.24 12.33
C GLU A 270 11.59 -4.90 13.80
N GLU A 271 10.60 -4.03 14.05
CA GLU A 271 10.13 -3.72 15.42
C GLU A 271 9.61 -4.98 16.12
N ASP A 272 8.84 -5.84 15.44
CA ASP A 272 8.30 -7.08 16.01
C ASP A 272 9.40 -8.10 16.34
N THR A 273 10.39 -8.24 15.46
CA THR A 273 11.54 -9.13 15.72
C THR A 273 12.39 -8.62 16.88
N THR A 274 12.61 -7.31 16.96
CA THR A 274 13.35 -6.66 18.06
C THR A 274 12.61 -6.82 19.38
N ARG A 275 11.30 -6.55 19.43
CA ARG A 275 10.47 -6.77 20.63
C ARG A 275 10.50 -8.21 21.12
N ARG A 276 10.45 -9.19 20.20
CA ARG A 276 10.58 -10.62 20.54
C ARG A 276 11.95 -10.93 21.12
N ARG A 277 13.01 -10.36 20.53
CA ARG A 277 14.39 -10.52 21.00
C ARG A 277 14.58 -9.91 22.39
N ASP A 278 14.09 -8.70 22.63
CA ASP A 278 14.20 -8.00 23.91
C ASP A 278 13.42 -8.74 25.01
N ARG A 279 12.21 -9.22 24.69
CA ARG A 279 11.42 -10.04 25.61
C ARG A 279 12.16 -11.32 25.98
N LEU A 280 12.79 -11.99 25.01
CA LEU A 280 13.60 -13.17 25.29
C LEU A 280 14.82 -12.81 26.14
N ALA A 281 15.51 -11.70 25.85
CA ALA A 281 16.66 -11.24 26.63
C ALA A 281 16.29 -10.97 28.09
N GLN A 282 15.14 -10.35 28.35
CA GLN A 282 14.61 -10.14 29.71
C GLN A 282 14.33 -11.46 30.44
N ILE A 283 13.72 -12.44 29.76
CA ILE A 283 13.50 -13.76 30.35
C ILE A 283 14.84 -14.43 30.69
N LEU A 284 15.81 -14.38 29.78
CA LEU A 284 17.14 -14.98 30.00
C LEU A 284 17.90 -14.28 31.13
N ALA A 285 17.70 -12.98 31.35
CA ALA A 285 18.30 -12.22 32.44
C ALA A 285 17.64 -12.48 33.81
N THR A 286 16.51 -13.18 33.86
CA THR A 286 15.80 -13.45 35.13
C THR A 286 16.70 -14.29 36.05
N PRO A 287 16.94 -13.85 37.29
CA PRO A 287 17.70 -14.61 38.27
C PRO A 287 17.06 -15.97 38.58
N VAL A 288 17.88 -17.01 38.70
CA VAL A 288 17.38 -18.35 39.09
C VAL A 288 16.79 -18.36 40.51
N THR A 289 17.13 -17.36 41.33
CA THR A 289 16.62 -17.17 42.69
C THR A 289 15.16 -16.75 42.75
N ASP A 290 14.62 -16.21 41.65
CA ASP A 290 13.22 -15.76 41.56
C ASP A 290 12.25 -16.94 41.44
N PHE A 291 12.78 -18.15 41.28
CA PHE A 291 12.02 -19.39 41.14
C PHE A 291 12.07 -20.22 42.42
N GLU A 292 10.95 -20.87 42.76
CA GLU A 292 10.83 -21.78 43.89
C GLU A 292 11.57 -23.09 43.62
N LEU A 293 12.88 -23.07 43.83
CA LEU A 293 13.76 -24.24 43.71
C LEU A 293 14.07 -24.83 45.08
N SER A 294 14.30 -26.15 45.14
CA SER A 294 14.73 -26.80 46.38
C SER A 294 16.06 -26.21 46.87
N VAL A 295 16.29 -26.28 48.19
CA VAL A 295 17.53 -25.76 48.82
C VAL A 295 18.78 -26.41 48.21
N ARG A 296 18.67 -27.68 47.80
CA ARG A 296 19.74 -28.41 47.11
C ARG A 296 20.01 -27.81 45.72
N SER A 297 18.96 -27.65 44.91
CA SER A 297 19.06 -27.09 43.55
C SER A 297 19.66 -25.68 43.56
N ARG A 298 19.21 -24.81 44.48
CA ARG A 298 19.75 -23.44 44.64
C ARG A 298 21.23 -23.42 45.03
N ASN A 299 21.62 -24.19 46.05
CA ASN A 299 23.00 -24.23 46.51
C ASN A 299 23.96 -24.79 45.45
N CYS A 300 23.49 -25.72 44.61
CA CYS A 300 24.27 -26.25 43.51
C CYS A 300 24.43 -25.23 42.37
N LEU A 301 23.35 -24.57 41.94
CA LEU A 301 23.42 -23.54 40.89
C LEU A 301 24.34 -22.38 41.30
N GLN A 302 24.24 -21.93 42.55
CA GLN A 302 25.10 -20.88 43.09
C GLN A 302 26.59 -21.29 43.09
N LYS A 303 26.90 -22.54 43.46
CA LYS A 303 28.28 -23.07 43.42
C LYS A 303 28.84 -23.22 42.00
N MET A 304 27.97 -23.50 41.03
CA MET A 304 28.33 -23.56 39.60
C MET A 304 28.49 -22.17 38.97
N GLY A 305 28.17 -21.10 39.69
CA GLY A 305 28.17 -19.73 39.15
C GLY A 305 27.00 -19.46 38.20
N ILE A 306 25.95 -20.28 38.23
CA ILE A 306 24.77 -20.14 37.38
C ILE A 306 23.79 -19.22 38.09
N MET A 307 23.66 -17.99 37.61
CA MET A 307 22.91 -16.93 38.28
C MET A 307 21.60 -16.61 37.57
N THR A 308 21.53 -16.84 36.26
CA THR A 308 20.38 -16.47 35.41
C THR A 308 19.83 -17.67 34.64
N LEU A 309 18.60 -17.53 34.11
CA LEU A 309 18.04 -18.52 33.17
C LEU A 309 18.91 -18.66 31.91
N GLY A 310 19.55 -17.57 31.46
CA GLY A 310 20.49 -17.55 30.36
C GLY A 310 21.71 -18.44 30.60
N ASP A 311 22.27 -18.40 31.81
CA ASP A 311 23.39 -19.27 32.21
C ASP A 311 22.95 -20.74 32.20
N LEU A 312 21.74 -21.02 32.72
CA LEU A 312 21.15 -22.36 32.73
C LEU A 312 20.97 -22.92 31.31
N CYS A 313 20.48 -22.09 30.38
CA CYS A 313 20.28 -22.46 28.99
C CYS A 313 21.58 -22.74 28.21
N ARG A 314 22.74 -22.35 28.75
CA ARG A 314 24.07 -22.68 28.21
C ARG A 314 24.66 -23.97 28.78
N CYS A 315 24.07 -24.53 29.83
CA CYS A 315 24.51 -25.80 30.42
C CYS A 315 23.78 -26.98 29.79
N THR A 316 24.50 -28.10 29.61
CA THR A 316 23.87 -29.39 29.30
C THR A 316 23.40 -30.08 30.58
N GLU A 317 22.53 -31.08 30.42
CA GLU A 317 22.15 -31.97 31.52
C GLU A 317 23.36 -32.69 32.13
N GLN A 318 24.35 -33.03 31.29
CA GLN A 318 25.58 -33.70 31.72
C GLN A 318 26.45 -32.78 32.58
N ASP A 319 26.55 -31.50 32.23
CA ASP A 319 27.32 -30.51 33.01
C ASP A 319 26.72 -30.32 34.41
N LEU A 320 25.39 -30.28 34.51
CA LEU A 320 24.70 -30.16 35.80
C LEU A 320 24.90 -31.42 36.65
N LEU A 321 24.76 -32.61 36.06
CA LEU A 321 24.94 -33.90 36.76
C LEU A 321 26.39 -34.19 37.16
N ALA A 322 27.38 -33.58 36.50
CA ALA A 322 28.79 -33.73 36.83
C ALA A 322 29.19 -33.05 38.16
N SER A 323 28.34 -32.17 38.70
CA SER A 323 28.63 -31.45 39.93
C SER A 323 28.39 -32.27 41.19
N LYS A 324 29.32 -32.15 42.15
CA LYS A 324 29.28 -32.85 43.43
C LYS A 324 28.04 -32.40 44.22
N ASN A 325 27.11 -33.33 44.46
CA ASN A 325 25.82 -33.16 45.16
C ASN A 325 24.64 -32.63 44.32
N PHE A 326 24.75 -32.59 42.99
CA PHE A 326 23.61 -32.40 42.10
C PHE A 326 23.03 -33.76 41.68
N GLY A 327 21.71 -33.93 41.71
CA GLY A 327 21.06 -35.23 41.47
C GLY A 327 19.86 -35.14 40.52
N GLU A 328 19.33 -36.30 40.10
CA GLU A 328 18.24 -36.40 39.11
C GLU A 328 16.97 -35.62 39.49
N THR A 329 16.64 -35.57 40.78
CA THR A 329 15.49 -34.80 41.27
C THR A 329 15.67 -33.29 41.07
N SER A 330 16.88 -32.77 41.31
CA SER A 330 17.23 -31.36 41.05
C SER A 330 17.26 -31.03 39.55
N LEU A 331 17.64 -32.00 38.71
CA LEU A 331 17.59 -31.85 37.26
C LEU A 331 16.15 -31.74 36.75
N ALA A 332 15.23 -32.55 37.29
CA ALA A 332 13.82 -32.52 36.93
C ALA A 332 13.18 -31.16 37.30
N GLU A 333 13.43 -30.65 38.51
CA GLU A 333 12.98 -29.32 38.97
C GLU A 333 13.43 -28.20 38.01
N ILE A 334 14.69 -28.25 37.58
CA ILE A 334 15.26 -27.27 36.64
C ILE A 334 14.58 -27.32 35.28
N LYS A 335 14.34 -28.51 34.73
CA LYS A 335 13.70 -28.68 33.43
C LYS A 335 12.27 -28.17 33.44
N GLU A 336 11.53 -28.46 34.51
CA GLU A 336 10.16 -27.99 34.69
C GLU A 336 10.10 -26.46 34.78
N MET A 337 11.01 -25.85 35.54
CA MET A 337 11.14 -24.40 35.64
C MET A 337 11.43 -23.76 34.27
N LEU A 338 12.40 -24.26 33.52
CA LEU A 338 12.72 -23.73 32.18
C LEU A 338 11.54 -23.92 31.21
N ALA A 339 10.88 -25.07 31.25
CA ALA A 339 9.72 -25.36 30.41
C ALA A 339 8.55 -24.39 30.69
N SER A 340 8.35 -23.98 31.95
CA SER A 340 7.34 -22.97 32.32
C SER A 340 7.57 -21.59 31.67
N LYS A 341 8.80 -21.32 31.20
CA LYS A 341 9.20 -20.11 30.46
C LYS A 341 9.46 -20.37 28.97
N GLY A 342 9.14 -21.57 28.48
CA GLY A 342 9.36 -21.98 27.09
C GLY A 342 10.84 -22.15 26.72
N LEU A 343 11.71 -22.39 27.71
CA LEU A 343 13.15 -22.57 27.54
C LEU A 343 13.54 -24.04 27.75
N ARG A 344 14.73 -24.42 27.27
CA ARG A 344 15.34 -25.75 27.53
C ARG A 344 16.84 -25.64 27.80
N LEU A 345 17.39 -26.64 28.48
CA LEU A 345 18.83 -26.77 28.71
C LEU A 345 19.57 -26.92 27.37
N GLY A 346 20.76 -26.34 27.28
CA GLY A 346 21.62 -26.40 26.11
C GLY A 346 21.14 -25.68 24.86
N GLN A 347 20.02 -24.95 24.89
CA GLN A 347 19.51 -24.23 23.70
C GLN A 347 20.37 -23.03 23.27
N LEU A 348 21.23 -22.53 24.16
CA LEU A 348 22.17 -21.43 23.89
C LEU A 348 23.62 -21.92 23.80
N LEU A 349 23.85 -23.22 23.63
CA LEU A 349 25.19 -23.74 23.36
C LEU A 349 25.62 -23.27 21.97
N PRO A 350 26.83 -22.70 21.83
CA PRO A 350 27.37 -22.37 20.52
C PRO A 350 27.48 -23.66 19.69
N GLU A 351 26.88 -23.66 18.49
CA GLU A 351 27.13 -24.72 17.51
C GLU A 351 28.65 -24.79 17.24
N ARG A 352 29.16 -26.01 17.06
CA ARG A 352 30.59 -26.27 16.91
C ARG A 352 31.23 -25.39 15.81
N PRO A 353 32.50 -24.97 15.95
CA PRO A 353 33.06 -23.83 15.24
C PRO A 353 33.16 -24.05 13.72
N GLY A 354 32.67 -23.06 12.95
CA GLY A 354 32.76 -23.02 11.50
C GLY A 354 32.09 -21.83 10.80
N ALA A 355 32.14 -20.59 11.34
CA ALA A 355 31.90 -19.31 10.63
C ALA A 355 32.30 -18.10 11.52
N PRO A 356 32.72 -16.92 10.97
CA PRO A 356 33.53 -15.94 11.68
C PRO A 356 32.75 -14.89 12.52
N ALA A 357 33.45 -14.31 13.50
CA ALA A 357 32.96 -13.47 14.59
C ALA A 357 33.01 -11.95 14.30
N ALA A 358 32.24 -11.16 15.06
CA ALA A 358 32.32 -9.70 15.12
C ALA A 358 32.57 -9.20 16.55
N GLU A 359 33.47 -8.22 16.66
CA GLU A 359 34.09 -7.62 17.86
C GLU A 359 33.26 -6.46 18.45
N GLY A 360 33.57 -6.04 19.67
CA GLY A 360 33.04 -4.84 20.35
C GLY A 360 34.13 -4.01 21.05
N VAL A 361 33.86 -2.72 21.35
CA VAL A 361 34.78 -1.77 22.05
C VAL A 361 33.99 -0.69 22.86
N GLY A 362 34.55 -0.20 24.00
CA GLY A 362 34.13 0.94 24.87
C GLY A 362 34.46 2.35 24.27
N GLU A 363 34.36 3.55 24.88
CA GLU A 363 34.73 4.13 26.21
C GLU A 363 34.23 5.63 26.39
N GLU A 364 34.20 6.14 27.66
CA GLU A 364 34.49 7.47 28.34
C GLU A 364 34.01 8.92 27.91
N GLU A 365 33.96 9.87 28.88
CA GLU A 365 33.27 11.21 28.91
C GLU A 365 34.18 12.37 29.50
N GLU A 366 34.22 13.60 28.90
CA GLU A 366 34.98 14.80 29.38
C GLU A 366 34.25 16.16 29.13
N SER A 367 34.52 17.24 29.92
CA SER A 367 33.72 18.52 30.01
C SER A 367 34.36 19.82 29.44
N LEU A 368 33.56 20.76 28.89
CA LEU A 368 33.95 21.94 28.04
C LEU A 368 33.74 23.38 28.65
N PRO A 369 34.42 24.45 28.12
CA PRO A 369 34.51 25.85 28.65
C PRO A 369 33.26 26.79 28.52
N PRO A 370 33.22 27.96 29.22
CA PRO A 370 31.98 28.71 29.52
C PRO A 370 31.33 29.52 28.37
N GLU A 371 32.06 29.98 27.35
CA GLU A 371 31.45 30.65 26.19
C GLU A 371 30.69 29.65 25.30
N GLU A 372 31.18 28.42 25.21
CA GLU A 372 30.47 27.32 24.54
C GLU A 372 29.25 26.90 25.35
N GLN A 373 29.31 26.91 26.69
CA GLN A 373 28.15 26.59 27.53
C GLN A 373 26.94 27.50 27.28
N ALA A 374 27.15 28.80 27.02
CA ALA A 374 26.06 29.72 26.71
C ALA A 374 25.41 29.43 25.35
N LEU A 375 26.18 28.94 24.37
CA LEU A 375 25.70 28.59 23.04
C LEU A 375 24.98 27.22 23.04
N LEU A 376 25.47 26.29 23.86
CA LEU A 376 24.88 24.96 24.08
C LEU A 376 23.58 25.03 24.91
N ALA A 377 23.41 26.03 25.76
CA ALA A 377 22.19 26.25 26.55
C ALA A 377 21.02 26.85 25.74
N LYS A 378 21.23 27.25 24.48
CA LYS A 378 20.15 27.80 23.64
C LYS A 378 19.09 26.75 23.32
N PRO A 379 17.80 27.11 23.30
CA PRO A 379 16.74 26.16 22.99
C PRO A 379 16.69 25.83 21.49
N VAL A 380 16.43 24.56 21.15
CA VAL A 380 16.37 24.09 19.74
C VAL A 380 15.26 24.77 18.92
N SER A 381 14.25 25.34 19.59
CA SER A 381 13.19 26.12 18.95
C SER A 381 13.71 27.35 18.20
N GLU A 382 14.84 27.92 18.62
CA GLU A 382 15.47 29.08 17.97
C GLU A 382 16.17 28.73 16.64
N LEU A 383 16.37 27.43 16.35
CA LEU A 383 16.95 26.98 15.08
C LEU A 383 15.99 27.07 13.88
N ASN A 384 14.72 27.46 14.11
CA ASN A 384 13.68 27.65 13.09
C ASN A 384 13.48 26.42 12.16
N LEU A 385 13.50 25.23 12.73
CA LEU A 385 13.33 23.95 12.02
C LEU A 385 11.87 23.68 11.62
N SER A 386 11.68 22.87 10.59
CA SER A 386 10.39 22.35 10.13
C SER A 386 9.57 21.67 11.23
N VAL A 387 8.24 21.65 11.07
CA VAL A 387 7.31 21.10 12.08
C VAL A 387 7.60 19.63 12.36
N ARG A 388 8.00 18.86 11.33
CA ARG A 388 8.37 17.45 11.45
C ARG A 388 9.66 17.29 12.26
N ALA A 389 10.73 18.01 11.91
CA ALA A 389 12.01 17.96 12.63
C ALA A 389 11.85 18.37 14.11
N ARG A 390 11.13 19.47 14.36
CA ARG A 390 10.87 19.99 15.72
C ARG A 390 10.07 19.01 16.59
N LYS A 391 9.01 18.40 16.05
CA LYS A 391 8.19 17.43 16.79
C LYS A 391 8.97 16.16 17.13
N CYS A 392 9.91 15.76 16.27
CA CYS A 392 10.77 14.60 16.54
C CYS A 392 11.83 14.90 17.59
N LEU A 393 12.52 16.04 17.51
CA LEU A 393 13.50 16.44 18.53
C LEU A 393 12.85 16.60 19.91
N ALA A 394 11.65 17.16 19.99
CA ALA A 394 10.88 17.25 21.23
C ALA A 394 10.48 15.86 21.79
N ARG A 395 10.23 14.87 20.93
CA ARG A 395 9.92 13.48 21.35
C ARG A 395 11.15 12.76 21.89
N LEU A 396 12.33 13.07 21.36
CA LEU A 396 13.61 12.61 21.90
C LEU A 396 14.00 13.31 23.21
N GLY A 397 13.20 14.30 23.66
CA GLY A 397 13.51 15.09 24.84
C GLY A 397 14.67 16.08 24.63
N ILE A 398 15.07 16.33 23.38
CA ILE A 398 16.13 17.26 23.03
C ILE A 398 15.54 18.68 23.01
N ASN A 399 15.90 19.47 24.01
CA ASN A 399 15.37 20.82 24.22
C ASN A 399 16.43 21.91 24.04
N THR A 400 17.71 21.57 24.12
CA THR A 400 18.82 22.52 23.90
C THR A 400 19.72 22.12 22.74
N VAL A 401 20.44 23.09 22.17
CA VAL A 401 21.44 22.86 21.12
C VAL A 401 22.57 21.95 21.63
N GLY A 402 22.90 22.04 22.92
CA GLY A 402 23.91 21.19 23.56
C GLY A 402 23.54 19.73 23.66
N GLU A 403 22.26 19.42 23.91
CA GLU A 403 21.75 18.06 23.85
C GLU A 403 21.76 17.54 22.40
N LEU A 404 21.40 18.39 21.44
CA LEU A 404 21.31 18.00 20.04
C LEU A 404 22.66 17.55 19.45
N ILE A 405 23.75 18.26 19.76
CA ILE A 405 25.08 17.94 19.19
C ILE A 405 25.68 16.65 19.74
N ARG A 406 25.12 16.08 20.82
CA ARG A 406 25.56 14.78 21.37
C ARG A 406 25.04 13.60 20.56
N TYR A 407 24.02 13.81 19.73
CA TYR A 407 23.50 12.78 18.84
C TYR A 407 24.29 12.75 17.54
N SER A 408 24.52 11.55 17.03
CA SER A 408 25.00 11.38 15.66
C SER A 408 23.85 11.56 14.66
N GLY A 409 24.21 11.81 13.39
CA GLY A 409 23.20 11.88 12.34
C GLY A 409 22.41 10.57 12.20
N ASP A 410 23.06 9.43 12.47
CA ASP A 410 22.45 8.11 12.40
C ASP A 410 21.49 7.87 13.57
N GLU A 411 21.85 8.28 14.80
CA GLU A 411 20.96 8.19 15.97
C GLU A 411 19.72 9.09 15.85
N LEU A 412 19.85 10.25 15.21
CA LEU A 412 18.68 11.09 14.93
C LEU A 412 17.78 10.45 13.87
N LEU A 413 18.35 9.74 12.89
CA LEU A 413 17.60 9.01 11.86
C LEU A 413 16.93 7.74 12.40
N GLU A 414 17.44 7.16 13.48
CA GLU A 414 16.79 6.07 14.22
C GLU A 414 15.50 6.52 14.92
N CYS A 415 15.29 7.83 15.07
CA CYS A 415 14.06 8.35 15.65
C CYS A 415 12.87 8.27 14.67
N LYS A 416 11.79 7.65 15.13
CA LYS A 416 10.55 7.45 14.36
C LYS A 416 10.03 8.76 13.76
N ASN A 417 9.95 8.81 12.42
CA ASN A 417 9.54 9.96 11.58
C ASN A 417 10.58 11.09 11.42
N PHE A 418 11.84 10.88 11.81
CA PHE A 418 12.95 11.81 11.53
C PHE A 418 13.71 11.34 10.29
N GLY A 419 13.42 11.95 9.14
CA GLY A 419 14.00 11.55 7.85
C GLY A 419 15.26 12.33 7.47
N VAL A 420 15.97 11.87 6.43
CA VAL A 420 17.21 12.48 5.90
C VAL A 420 17.05 13.95 5.54
N THR A 421 15.87 14.36 5.06
CA THR A 421 15.57 15.78 4.79
C THR A 421 15.59 16.63 6.07
N SER A 422 15.04 16.10 7.18
CA SER A 422 15.08 16.76 8.49
C SER A 422 16.47 16.72 9.11
N LEU A 423 17.24 15.65 8.88
CA LEU A 423 18.64 15.58 9.31
C LEU A 423 19.52 16.61 8.58
N ASN A 424 19.39 16.72 7.26
CA ASN A 424 20.15 17.70 6.47
C ASN A 424 19.79 19.14 6.88
N GLU A 425 18.51 19.40 7.16
CA GLU A 425 18.04 20.67 7.71
C GLU A 425 18.72 20.99 9.06
N VAL A 426 18.78 20.03 9.98
CA VAL A 426 19.47 20.19 11.28
C VAL A 426 20.98 20.43 11.10
N ARG A 427 21.65 19.66 10.24
CA ARG A 427 23.09 19.81 9.95
C ARG A 427 23.42 21.21 9.40
N GLU A 428 22.58 21.72 8.50
CA GLU A 428 22.76 23.05 7.93
C GLU A 428 22.65 24.15 9.00
N LYS A 429 21.64 24.06 9.88
CA LYS A 429 21.43 25.04 10.97
C LYS A 429 22.53 25.00 12.03
N LEU A 430 23.02 23.81 12.40
CA LEU A 430 24.15 23.68 13.32
C LEU A 430 25.45 24.25 12.72
N ARG A 431 25.70 23.99 11.43
CA ARG A 431 26.88 24.52 10.73
C ARG A 431 26.90 26.04 10.69
N ALA A 432 25.75 26.69 10.53
CA ALA A 432 25.62 28.15 10.57
C ALA A 432 25.98 28.75 11.95
N LEU A 433 25.90 27.95 13.01
CA LEU A 433 26.34 28.31 14.37
C LEU A 433 27.77 27.86 14.68
N GLY A 434 28.49 27.29 13.71
CA GLY A 434 29.84 26.74 13.89
C GLY A 434 29.87 25.38 14.60
N LEU A 435 28.73 24.71 14.77
CA LEU A 435 28.59 23.45 15.49
C LEU A 435 28.32 22.27 14.54
N LYS A 436 28.52 21.05 15.04
CA LYS A 436 28.28 19.80 14.31
C LYS A 436 27.66 18.74 15.22
N LEU A 437 27.02 17.73 14.60
CA LEU A 437 26.54 16.55 15.29
C LEU A 437 27.71 15.62 15.65
N ARG A 438 27.52 14.73 16.63
CA ARG A 438 28.55 13.79 17.05
C ARG A 438 28.91 12.85 15.90
N GLY A 439 30.17 12.89 15.45
CA GLY A 439 30.66 12.05 14.35
C GLY A 439 30.69 12.71 12.96
N ASP A 440 30.22 13.97 12.84
CA ASP A 440 30.35 14.83 11.63
C ASP A 440 31.51 15.85 11.76
#